data_AF-T1D352-F1
#
_entry.id   AF-T1D352-F1
#
_cell.length_a   1.000
_cell.length_b   1.000
_cell.length_c   1.000
_cell.angle_alpha   90.00
_cell.angle_beta   90.00
_cell.angle_gamma   90.00
#
_symmetry.space_group_name_H-M   'P 1'
#
loop_
_entity.id
_entity.type
_entity.pdbx_description
1 polymer ?
#
loop_
_entity_poly.entity_id
_entity_poly.type
_entity_poly.pdbx_seq_one_letter_code
_entity_poly.pdbx_strand_id
1 'polypeptide(L)'
;IFYCCLFSCLLMVEADFVFAKCAGQYYNNSTDKAILCKITKLAVDASMLNMVDFMNCGLKVLGYYNEGSKELNVNKVHQDMTLLGYSKEQDVGEVVGECKTEFVVGITALDYLSCLLIDGKTRWEFKMLIMTKEADFLKQNFCS
;
A
#
# COMPACT_ATOMS: atom_id res chain seq x y z
N ILE A 1 -13.37 1.67 -48.46
CA ILE A 1 -12.93 2.97 -47.89
C ILE A 1 -12.96 2.80 -46.38
N PHE A 2 -11.77 2.57 -45.82
CA PHE A 2 -11.51 2.21 -44.42
C PHE A 2 -11.19 3.51 -43.67
N TYR A 3 -12.04 3.94 -42.75
CA TYR A 3 -11.74 5.06 -41.85
C TYR A 3 -12.37 4.78 -40.48
N CYS A 4 -11.61 4.10 -39.61
CA CYS A 4 -11.86 4.09 -38.17
C CYS A 4 -10.68 3.43 -37.45
N CYS A 5 -9.48 4.05 -37.44
CA CYS A 5 -8.36 3.46 -36.70
C CYS A 5 -7.18 4.40 -36.41
N LEU A 6 -7.38 5.69 -36.14
CA LEU A 6 -6.23 6.60 -35.90
C LEU A 6 -6.29 7.50 -34.66
N PHE A 7 -7.25 7.34 -33.74
CA PHE A 7 -7.29 8.21 -32.55
C PHE A 7 -7.57 7.52 -31.20
N SER A 8 -7.39 6.20 -31.11
CA SER A 8 -7.67 5.45 -29.85
C SER A 8 -6.45 4.76 -29.24
N CYS A 9 -5.22 5.05 -29.67
CA CYS A 9 -4.01 4.35 -29.21
C CYS A 9 -3.02 5.17 -28.37
N LEU A 10 -3.43 6.27 -27.72
CA LEU A 10 -2.53 7.04 -26.86
C LEU A 10 -3.21 7.55 -25.58
N LEU A 11 -3.80 6.63 -24.82
CA LEU A 11 -3.89 6.76 -23.37
C LEU A 11 -3.51 5.41 -22.77
N MET A 12 -2.25 5.01 -22.99
CA MET A 12 -1.58 4.19 -21.97
C MET A 12 -1.41 5.14 -20.79
N VAL A 13 -2.45 5.24 -19.95
CA VAL A 13 -2.25 5.69 -18.59
C VAL A 13 -1.26 4.68 -18.04
N GLU A 14 0.02 5.06 -17.92
CA GLU A 14 0.89 4.43 -16.94
C GLU A 14 0.07 4.47 -15.66
N ALA A 15 -0.45 3.31 -15.25
CA ALA A 15 -0.98 3.19 -13.92
C ALA A 15 0.23 3.42 -13.03
N ASP A 16 0.46 4.67 -12.65
CA ASP A 16 1.51 5.05 -11.73
C ASP A 16 1.20 4.29 -10.43
N PHE A 17 1.87 3.15 -10.26
CA PHE A 17 1.78 2.35 -9.05
C PHE A 17 2.15 3.26 -7.90
N VAL A 18 1.27 3.31 -6.90
CA VAL A 18 1.35 4.31 -5.85
C VAL A 18 2.67 4.17 -5.12
N PHE A 19 3.13 2.93 -4.89
CA PHE A 19 4.40 2.68 -4.22
C PHE A 19 5.60 3.04 -5.10
N ALA A 20 5.52 2.88 -6.43
CA ALA A 20 6.60 3.32 -7.31
C ALA A 20 6.76 4.85 -7.26
N LYS A 21 5.64 5.58 -7.30
CA LYS A 21 5.63 7.04 -7.17
C LYS A 21 6.19 7.50 -5.83
N CYS A 22 5.75 6.90 -4.73
CA CYS A 22 6.25 7.24 -3.40
C CYS A 22 7.73 6.84 -3.23
N ALA A 23 8.15 5.70 -3.77
CA ALA A 23 9.56 5.30 -3.73
C ALA A 23 10.46 6.33 -4.41
N GLY A 24 10.05 6.86 -5.57
CA GLY A 24 10.79 7.92 -6.26
C GLY A 24 10.91 9.24 -5.50
N GLN A 25 10.11 9.47 -4.45
CA GLN A 25 10.21 10.66 -3.59
C GLN A 25 11.17 10.47 -2.42
N TYR A 26 11.27 9.25 -1.89
CA TYR A 26 11.96 8.99 -0.62
C TYR A 26 13.24 8.16 -0.76
N TYR A 27 13.46 7.53 -1.91
CA TYR A 27 14.57 6.62 -2.14
C TYR A 27 15.22 6.84 -3.50
N ASN A 28 16.50 6.56 -3.56
CA ASN A 28 17.27 6.47 -4.79
C ASN A 28 17.44 4.99 -5.18
N ASN A 29 16.93 4.63 -6.35
CA ASN A 29 16.95 3.24 -6.86
C ASN A 29 18.35 2.60 -6.94
N SER A 30 19.41 3.40 -7.00
CA SER A 30 20.79 2.92 -7.07
C SER A 30 21.43 2.72 -5.70
N THR A 31 21.21 3.63 -4.75
CA THR A 31 21.86 3.60 -3.43
C THR A 31 21.03 2.90 -2.37
N ASP A 32 19.70 2.91 -2.49
CA ASP A 32 18.79 2.42 -1.46
C ASP A 32 18.21 1.04 -1.79
N LYS A 33 18.86 0.28 -2.67
CA LYS A 33 18.43 -1.06 -3.11
C LYS A 33 18.07 -2.00 -1.96
N ALA A 34 18.84 -1.98 -0.86
CA ALA A 34 18.56 -2.83 0.29
C ALA A 34 17.22 -2.50 0.97
N ILE A 35 16.88 -1.20 1.07
CA ILE A 35 15.60 -0.75 1.60
C ILE A 35 14.48 -1.08 0.62
N LEU A 36 14.66 -0.78 -0.66
CA LEU A 36 13.69 -1.08 -1.72
C LEU A 36 13.39 -2.58 -1.82
N CYS A 37 14.40 -3.45 -1.69
CA CYS A 37 14.22 -4.90 -1.63
C CYS A 37 13.37 -5.36 -0.42
N LYS A 38 13.52 -4.71 0.74
CA LYS A 38 12.69 -5.00 1.91
C LYS A 38 11.24 -4.54 1.68
N ILE A 39 11.05 -3.37 1.05
CA ILE A 39 9.74 -2.86 0.68
C ILE A 39 9.03 -3.81 -0.27
N THR A 40 9.70 -4.32 -1.32
CA THR A 40 9.07 -5.25 -2.28
C THR A 40 8.65 -6.57 -1.66
N LYS A 41 9.25 -6.93 -0.52
CA LYS A 41 8.88 -8.11 0.28
C LYS A 41 7.84 -7.82 1.36
N LEU A 42 7.39 -6.56 1.49
CA LEU A 42 6.57 -6.06 2.60
C LEU A 42 7.19 -6.38 3.97
N ALA A 43 8.53 -6.41 4.03
CA ALA A 43 9.32 -6.69 5.23
C ALA A 43 9.88 -5.38 5.78
N VAL A 44 8.98 -4.51 6.23
CA VAL A 44 9.30 -3.12 6.61
C VAL A 44 9.03 -2.87 8.09
N ASP A 45 9.76 -1.90 8.65
CA ASP A 45 9.59 -1.45 10.03
C ASP A 45 9.98 0.03 10.16
N ALA A 46 9.59 0.67 11.28
CA ALA A 46 9.78 2.10 11.49
C ALA A 46 11.26 2.53 11.69
N SER A 47 12.18 1.59 11.94
CA SER A 47 13.60 1.90 12.07
C SER A 47 14.29 2.12 10.72
N MET A 48 13.63 1.72 9.63
CA MET A 48 14.13 1.91 8.27
C MET A 48 14.02 3.38 7.84
N LEU A 49 15.06 3.87 7.17
CA LEU A 49 15.13 5.25 6.66
C LEU A 49 13.88 5.60 5.84
N ASN A 50 13.26 6.74 6.13
CA ASN A 50 12.08 7.30 5.46
C ASN A 50 10.84 6.38 5.39
N MET A 51 10.80 5.28 6.14
CA MET A 51 9.74 4.26 5.97
C MET A 51 8.36 4.75 6.35
N VAL A 52 8.26 5.52 7.44
CA VAL A 52 7.00 6.11 7.87
C VAL A 52 6.46 7.05 6.79
N ASP A 53 7.31 7.92 6.24
CA ASP A 53 6.91 8.86 5.19
C ASP A 53 6.54 8.15 3.89
N PHE A 54 7.29 7.12 3.51
CA PHE A 54 6.99 6.28 2.35
C PHE A 54 5.62 5.61 2.49
N MET A 55 5.32 5.01 3.66
CA MET A 55 4.04 4.35 3.89
C MET A 55 2.88 5.34 4.03
N ASN A 56 3.10 6.49 4.66
CA ASN A 56 2.11 7.56 4.73
C ASN A 56 1.76 8.04 3.32
N CYS A 57 2.76 8.27 2.45
CA CYS A 57 2.53 8.58 1.04
C CYS A 57 1.72 7.48 0.35
N GLY A 58 2.16 6.23 0.49
CA GLY A 58 1.57 5.09 -0.19
C GLY A 58 0.10 4.88 0.18
N LEU A 59 -0.20 4.73 1.46
CA LEU A 59 -1.55 4.45 1.93
C LEU A 59 -2.47 5.66 1.80
N LYS A 60 -1.94 6.89 1.86
CA LYS A 60 -2.73 8.10 1.59
C LYS A 60 -3.20 8.18 0.15
N VAL A 61 -2.30 7.95 -0.81
CA VAL A 61 -2.65 8.00 -2.24
C VAL A 61 -3.56 6.84 -2.63
N LEU A 62 -3.44 5.68 -1.98
CA LEU A 62 -4.42 4.57 -2.09
C LEU A 62 -5.79 4.90 -1.48
N GLY A 63 -5.90 5.99 -0.70
CA GLY A 63 -7.12 6.39 0.00
C GLY A 63 -7.39 5.58 1.27
N TYR A 64 -6.42 4.79 1.73
CA TYR A 64 -6.51 3.98 2.95
C TYR A 64 -6.18 4.78 4.20
N TYR A 65 -5.34 5.82 4.12
CA TYR A 65 -4.91 6.57 5.29
C TYR A 65 -5.18 8.07 5.12
N ASN A 66 -5.77 8.70 6.15
CA ASN A 66 -5.93 10.14 6.22
C ASN A 66 -4.90 10.73 7.17
N GLU A 67 -3.89 11.40 6.61
CA GLU A 67 -2.81 12.06 7.37
C GLU A 67 -3.32 13.09 8.38
N GLY A 68 -4.37 13.85 8.03
CA GLY A 68 -4.88 14.92 8.87
C GLY A 68 -5.56 14.41 10.14
N SER A 69 -6.32 13.32 10.03
CA SER A 69 -6.97 12.69 11.18
C SER A 69 -6.19 11.54 11.78
N LYS A 70 -5.11 11.08 11.11
CA LYS A 70 -4.34 9.85 11.45
C LYS A 70 -5.21 8.59 11.49
N GLU A 71 -6.17 8.53 10.57
CA GLU A 71 -7.21 7.50 10.55
C GLU A 71 -7.08 6.59 9.33
N LEU A 72 -7.26 5.28 9.54
CA LEU A 72 -7.41 4.34 8.45
C LEU A 72 -8.87 4.35 7.95
N ASN A 73 -9.05 4.49 6.65
CA ASN A 73 -10.33 4.37 5.98
C ASN A 73 -10.70 2.89 5.80
N VAL A 74 -11.25 2.29 6.86
CA VAL A 74 -11.71 0.90 6.90
C VAL A 74 -12.63 0.58 5.73
N ASN A 75 -13.57 1.48 5.40
CA ASN A 75 -14.52 1.28 4.31
C ASN A 75 -13.82 1.12 2.96
N LYS A 76 -12.77 1.90 2.71
CA LYS A 76 -12.02 1.82 1.45
C LYS A 76 -11.18 0.54 1.36
N VAL A 77 -10.55 0.13 2.47
CA VAL A 77 -9.83 -1.15 2.54
C VAL A 77 -10.80 -2.31 2.30
N HIS A 78 -11.94 -2.31 3.00
CA HIS A 78 -12.98 -3.33 2.84
C HIS A 78 -13.51 -3.37 1.41
N GLN A 79 -13.84 -2.22 0.81
CA GLN A 79 -14.30 -2.14 -0.57
C GLN A 79 -13.32 -2.81 -1.53
N ASP A 80 -12.03 -2.54 -1.39
CA ASP A 80 -11.03 -3.11 -2.29
C ASP A 80 -10.77 -4.60 -2.01
N MET A 81 -10.88 -5.06 -0.77
CA MET A 81 -10.88 -6.49 -0.43
C MET A 81 -12.06 -7.23 -1.06
N THR A 82 -13.26 -6.64 -1.04
CA THR A 82 -14.47 -7.20 -1.65
C THR A 82 -14.32 -7.34 -3.16
N LEU A 83 -13.63 -6.40 -3.82
CA LEU A 83 -13.30 -6.51 -5.26
C LEU A 83 -12.40 -7.71 -5.58
N LEU A 84 -11.66 -8.22 -4.60
CA LEU A 84 -10.86 -9.45 -4.71
C LEU A 84 -11.61 -10.70 -4.23
N GLY A 85 -12.89 -10.57 -3.85
CA GLY A 85 -13.73 -11.66 -3.37
C GLY A 85 -13.63 -11.95 -1.88
N TYR A 86 -13.02 -11.05 -1.09
CA TYR A 86 -12.88 -11.22 0.35
C TYR A 86 -13.95 -10.45 1.13
N SER A 87 -14.65 -11.12 2.05
CA SER A 87 -15.61 -10.50 2.97
C SER A 87 -15.00 -10.38 4.36
N LYS A 88 -14.32 -9.26 4.63
CA LYS A 88 -13.49 -9.04 5.83
C LYS A 88 -13.81 -7.74 6.59
N GLU A 89 -14.98 -7.15 6.39
CA GLU A 89 -15.34 -5.85 6.99
C GLU A 89 -15.17 -5.84 8.51
N GLN A 90 -15.79 -6.80 9.20
CA GLN A 90 -15.75 -6.90 10.66
C GLN A 90 -14.32 -7.15 11.16
N ASP A 91 -13.60 -8.08 10.54
CA ASP A 91 -12.21 -8.41 10.90
C ASP A 91 -11.29 -7.18 10.76
N VAL A 92 -11.39 -6.44 9.65
CA VAL A 92 -10.59 -5.22 9.43
C VAL A 92 -10.95 -4.14 10.45
N GLY A 93 -12.24 -3.95 10.73
CA GLY A 93 -12.70 -2.97 11.74
C GLY A 93 -12.18 -3.29 13.14
N GLU A 94 -12.20 -4.56 13.54
CA GLU A 94 -11.70 -5.01 14.84
C GLU A 94 -10.19 -4.78 14.98
N VAL A 95 -9.40 -5.24 14.00
CA VAL A 95 -7.93 -5.10 14.03
C VAL A 95 -7.51 -3.63 14.02
N VAL A 96 -8.20 -2.78 13.26
CA VAL A 96 -7.94 -1.33 13.24
C VAL A 96 -8.28 -0.70 14.60
N GLY A 97 -9.36 -1.15 15.24
CA GLY A 97 -9.72 -0.75 16.59
C GLY A 97 -8.65 -1.10 17.61
N GLU A 98 -8.18 -2.35 17.59
CA GLU A 98 -7.11 -2.84 18.46
C GLU A 98 -5.80 -2.06 18.24
N CYS A 99 -5.41 -1.86 16.98
CA CYS A 99 -4.21 -1.10 16.60
C CYS A 99 -4.24 0.32 17.19
N LYS A 100 -5.39 1.02 17.12
CA LYS A 100 -5.53 2.35 17.73
C LYS A 100 -5.33 2.34 19.25
N THR A 101 -5.81 1.31 19.92
CA THR A 101 -5.65 1.20 21.39
C THR A 101 -4.20 0.93 21.79
N GLU A 102 -3.42 0.27 20.94
CA GLU A 102 -2.00 0.00 21.17
C GLU A 102 -1.15 1.27 20.98
N PHE A 103 -1.36 2.01 19.90
CA PHE A 103 -0.50 3.14 19.52
C PHE A 103 -1.01 4.51 20.01
N VAL A 104 -2.26 4.61 20.48
CA VAL A 104 -2.93 5.78 21.11
C VAL A 104 -2.71 7.13 20.42
N VAL A 105 -1.56 7.76 20.64
CA VAL A 105 -1.21 9.07 20.07
C VAL A 105 -0.08 8.90 19.05
N GLY A 106 -0.37 9.24 17.79
CA GLY A 106 0.64 9.29 16.74
C GLY A 106 0.75 8.05 15.88
N ILE A 107 -0.28 7.19 15.88
CA ILE A 107 -0.41 6.09 14.93
C ILE A 107 -0.19 6.58 13.48
N THR A 108 0.60 5.82 12.73
CA THR A 108 1.01 6.11 11.36
C THR A 108 0.37 5.13 10.38
N ALA A 109 0.49 5.40 9.08
CA ALA A 109 0.10 4.44 8.06
C ALA A 109 0.88 3.12 8.17
N LEU A 110 2.16 3.19 8.55
CA LEU A 110 3.00 2.01 8.76
C LEU A 110 2.51 1.15 9.92
N ASP A 111 2.02 1.76 11.00
CA ASP A 111 1.49 1.03 12.16
C ASP A 111 0.22 0.26 11.77
N TYR A 112 -0.73 0.91 11.09
CA TYR A 112 -1.93 0.21 10.58
C TYR A 112 -1.59 -0.91 9.60
N LEU A 113 -0.65 -0.66 8.67
CA LEU A 113 -0.18 -1.68 7.75
C LEU A 113 0.37 -2.88 8.52
N SER A 114 1.21 -2.61 9.53
CA SER A 114 1.86 -3.64 10.34
C SER A 114 0.81 -4.45 11.11
N CYS A 115 -0.13 -3.80 11.79
CA CYS A 115 -1.26 -4.46 12.47
C CYS A 115 -2.02 -5.39 11.54
N LEU A 116 -2.41 -4.93 10.35
CA LEU A 116 -3.14 -5.73 9.37
C LEU A 116 -2.30 -6.85 8.73
N LEU A 117 -0.97 -6.73 8.70
CA LEU A 117 -0.06 -7.75 8.15
C LEU A 117 0.41 -8.79 9.19
N ILE A 118 0.27 -8.53 10.49
CA ILE A 118 0.63 -9.49 11.54
C ILE A 118 -0.59 -10.22 12.11
N ASP A 119 -1.76 -9.59 12.08
CA ASP A 119 -2.98 -10.15 12.65
C ASP A 119 -3.49 -11.39 11.90
N GLY A 120 -3.95 -12.40 12.65
CA GLY A 120 -4.37 -13.70 12.11
C GLY A 120 -5.65 -13.65 11.27
N LYS A 121 -6.51 -12.65 11.45
CA LYS A 121 -7.81 -12.52 10.77
C LYS A 121 -7.69 -11.78 9.43
N THR A 122 -6.70 -10.90 9.30
CA THR A 122 -6.58 -9.96 8.16
C THR A 122 -5.32 -10.14 7.32
N ARG A 123 -4.25 -10.74 7.86
CA ARG A 123 -2.92 -10.82 7.23
C ARG A 123 -2.92 -11.30 5.79
N TRP A 124 -3.58 -12.43 5.51
CA TRP A 124 -3.43 -13.06 4.20
C TRP A 124 -4.15 -12.24 3.12
N GLU A 125 -5.40 -11.88 3.36
CA GLU A 125 -6.24 -11.10 2.44
C GLU A 125 -5.69 -9.69 2.24
N PHE A 126 -5.23 -9.03 3.31
CA PHE A 126 -4.65 -7.69 3.21
C PHE A 126 -3.31 -7.71 2.48
N LYS A 127 -2.47 -8.73 2.71
CA LYS A 127 -1.24 -8.92 1.93
C LYS A 127 -1.56 -9.11 0.45
N MET A 128 -2.55 -9.95 0.12
CA MET A 128 -2.97 -10.17 -1.27
C MET A 128 -3.52 -8.90 -1.91
N LEU A 129 -4.24 -8.07 -1.16
CA LEU A 129 -4.70 -6.76 -1.60
C LEU A 129 -3.53 -5.87 -2.04
N ILE A 130 -2.55 -5.65 -1.15
CA ILE A 130 -1.38 -4.82 -1.46
C ILE A 130 -0.57 -5.42 -2.62
N MET A 131 -0.35 -6.73 -2.61
CA MET A 131 0.36 -7.43 -3.69
C MET A 131 -0.32 -7.32 -5.05
N THR A 132 -1.65 -7.22 -5.08
CA THR A 132 -2.42 -7.09 -6.32
C THR A 132 -2.39 -5.65 -6.82
N LYS A 133 -2.60 -4.66 -5.94
CA LYS A 133 -2.63 -3.25 -6.33
C LYS A 133 -1.27 -2.71 -6.74
N GLU A 134 -0.22 -3.16 -6.05
CA GLU A 134 1.16 -2.67 -6.26
C GLU A 134 2.04 -3.72 -6.95
N ALA A 135 1.43 -4.64 -7.70
CA ALA A 135 2.10 -5.82 -8.24
C ALA A 135 3.37 -5.50 -9.03
N ASP A 136 3.35 -4.49 -9.90
CA ASP A 136 4.47 -4.19 -10.78
C ASP A 136 5.63 -3.56 -10.01
N PHE A 137 5.34 -2.72 -9.01
CA PHE A 137 6.36 -2.22 -8.09
C PHE A 137 6.98 -3.34 -7.26
N LEU A 138 6.15 -4.20 -6.67
CA LEU A 138 6.62 -5.28 -5.79
C LEU A 138 7.37 -6.39 -6.56
N LYS A 139 7.19 -6.50 -7.88
CA LYS A 139 7.95 -7.42 -8.75
C LYS A 139 9.29 -6.85 -9.21
N GLN A 140 9.61 -5.59 -8.93
CA GLN A 140 10.90 -5.01 -9.33
C GLN A 140 12.07 -5.69 -8.63
N ASN A 141 13.13 -5.95 -9.39
CA ASN A 141 14.30 -6.66 -8.89
C ASN A 141 15.30 -5.70 -8.21
N PHE A 142 14.94 -5.20 -7.03
CA PHE A 142 15.86 -4.43 -6.18
C PHE A 142 16.78 -5.31 -5.32
N CYS A 143 16.50 -6.61 -5.24
CA CYS A 143 17.19 -7.54 -4.35
C CYS A 143 18.48 -8.15 -4.93
N SER A 144 18.91 -7.71 -6.12
CA SER A 144 20.11 -8.18 -6.83
C SER A 144 21.21 -7.13 -6.91
#